data_AF-A0AA38G984-F1
#
_entry.id   AF-A0AA38G984-F1
#
_cell.length_a   1.000
_cell.length_b   1.000
_cell.length_c   1.000
_cell.angle_alpha   90.00
_cell.angle_beta   90.00
_cell.angle_gamma   90.00
#
_symmetry.space_group_name_H-M   'P 1'
#
loop_
_entity.id
_entity.type
_entity.pdbx_description
1 polymer ?
#
loop_
_entity_poly.entity_id
_entity_poly.type
_entity_poly.pdbx_seq_one_letter_code
_entity_poly.pdbx_strand_id
1 'polypeptide(L)' 'MAKLPLHPISVDQPFMQWGLDFIGVINPNSSQGHKWILTATNYFTKWTEAVALKEANESSILDFYEGIVT' A
#
# COMPACT_ATOMS: atom_id res chain seq x y z
N MET A 1 -5.36 3.81 -28.82
CA MET A 1 -5.60 4.79 -27.75
C MET A 1 -4.37 5.69 -27.64
N ALA A 2 -4.54 7.01 -27.59
CA ALA A 2 -3.42 7.94 -27.42
C ALA A 2 -2.96 7.92 -25.95
N LYS A 3 -1.64 7.89 -25.71
CA LYS A 3 -1.06 7.92 -24.37
C LYS A 3 -1.21 9.33 -23.81
N LEU A 4 -1.96 9.49 -22.71
CA LEU A 4 -2.02 10.76 -21.99
C LEU A 4 -0.63 11.07 -21.36
N PRO A 5 -0.23 12.34 -21.28
CA PRO A 5 1.01 12.72 -20.60
C PRO A 5 0.93 12.32 -19.12
N LEU A 6 2.02 11.75 -18.59
CA LEU A 6 2.13 11.44 -17.17
C LEU A 6 2.54 12.70 -16.41
N HIS A 7 1.92 12.93 -15.24
CA HIS A 7 2.27 14.02 -14.34
C HIS A 7 2.99 13.44 -13.11
N PRO A 8 4.30 13.70 -12.94
CA PRO A 8 5.03 13.25 -11.77
C PRO A 8 4.49 13.88 -10.49
N ILE A 9 4.47 13.12 -9.40
CA ILE A 9 4.16 13.62 -8.06
C ILE A 9 5.46 14.15 -7.46
N SER A 10 5.51 15.47 -7.19
CA SER A 10 6.63 16.11 -6.51
C SER A 10 6.49 15.95 -4.99
N VAL A 11 7.50 15.36 -4.35
CA VAL A 11 7.57 15.17 -2.89
C VAL A 11 8.97 15.58 -2.46
N ASP A 12 9.08 16.47 -1.47
CA ASP A 12 10.35 17.14 -1.13
C ASP A 12 11.15 16.48 -0.01
N GLN A 13 10.53 15.60 0.79
CA GLN A 13 11.18 14.93 1.92
C GLN A 13 10.54 13.57 2.22
N PRO A 14 11.28 12.65 2.88
CA PRO A 14 10.74 11.37 3.35
C PRO A 14 9.47 11.55 4.21
N PHE A 15 8.56 10.58 4.14
CA PHE A 15 7.37 10.45 5.01
C PHE A 15 6.27 11.50 4.82
N MET A 16 6.40 12.44 3.88
CA MET A 16 5.34 13.40 3.55
C MET A 16 4.14 12.80 2.84
N GLN A 17 4.36 11.78 2.01
CA GLN A 17 3.32 11.17 1.21
C GLN A 17 3.59 9.70 0.97
N TRP A 18 2.52 8.93 1.12
CA TRP A 18 2.49 7.49 0.90
C TRP A 18 1.43 7.15 -0.14
N GLY A 19 1.76 6.20 -1.02
CA GLY A 19 0.76 5.53 -1.85
C GLY A 19 0.40 4.21 -1.20
N LEU A 20 -0.87 4.02 -0.87
CA LEU A 20 -1.39 2.75 -0.37
C LEU A 20 -2.11 2.03 -1.50
N ASP A 21 -1.90 0.73 -1.62
CA ASP A 21 -2.59 -0.09 -2.61
C ASP A 21 -2.81 -1.52 -2.11
N PHE A 22 -3.91 -2.13 -2.55
CA PHE A 22 -4.16 -3.55 -2.35
C PHE A 22 -3.67 -4.32 -3.57
N ILE A 23 -2.76 -5.26 -3.34
CA ILE A 23 -2.57 -6.33 -4.31
C ILE A 23 -3.85 -7.15 -4.25
N GLY A 24 -4.49 -7.33 -5.42
CA GLY A 24 -5.80 -7.99 -5.54
C GLY A 24 -5.86 -9.35 -4.83
N VAL A 25 -7.09 -9.84 -4.63
CA VAL A 25 -7.34 -11.06 -3.83
C VAL A 25 -6.42 -12.20 -4.25
N ILE A 26 -5.68 -12.71 -3.27
CA ILE A 26 -4.75 -13.81 -3.46
C ILE A 26 -5.54 -15.11 -3.43
N ASN A 27 -5.43 -15.89 -4.51
CA ASN A 27 -6.04 -17.20 -4.62
C ASN A 27 -4.99 -18.22 -5.09
N PRO A 28 -4.81 -19.35 -4.38
CA PRO A 28 -5.49 -19.73 -3.14
C PRO A 28 -5.08 -18.84 -1.95
N ASN A 29 -5.99 -18.71 -0.98
CA ASN A 29 -5.68 -18.05 0.29
C ASN A 29 -4.48 -18.74 0.98
N SER A 30 -3.75 -18.00 1.82
CA SER A 30 -2.70 -18.61 2.64
C SER A 30 -3.27 -19.64 3.63
N SER A 31 -2.42 -20.51 4.17
CA SER A 31 -2.80 -21.51 5.20
C SER A 31 -3.41 -20.88 6.45
N GLN A 32 -3.10 -19.61 6.73
CA GLN A 32 -3.64 -18.84 7.85
C GLN A 32 -4.90 -18.02 7.49
N GLY A 33 -5.37 -18.11 6.25
CA GLY A 33 -6.57 -17.43 5.76
C GLY A 33 -6.37 -15.98 5.33
N HIS A 34 -5.13 -15.49 5.21
CA HIS A 34 -4.87 -14.19 4.59
C HIS A 34 -5.20 -14.24 3.09
N LYS A 35 -5.93 -13.22 2.62
CA LYS A 35 -6.48 -13.12 1.26
C LYS A 35 -6.04 -11.85 0.54
N TRP A 36 -5.48 -10.89 1.26
CA TRP A 36 -5.12 -9.57 0.75
C TRP A 36 -3.67 -9.26 1.14
N ILE A 37 -2.99 -8.48 0.31
CA ILE A 37 -1.77 -7.79 0.72
C ILE A 37 -2.03 -6.29 0.56
N LEU A 38 -1.89 -5.56 1.66
CA LEU A 38 -1.87 -4.10 1.66
C LEU A 38 -0.42 -3.66 1.57
N THR A 39 -0.13 -2.74 0.65
CA THR A 39 1.20 -2.15 0.47
C THR A 39 1.15 -0.66 0.74
N ALA A 40 2.25 -0.11 1.25
CA ALA A 40 2.45 1.32 1.36
C ALA A 40 3.83 1.68 0.80
N THR A 41 3.87 2.61 -0.16
CA THR A 41 5.11 3.08 -0.77
C THR A 41 5.36 4.54 -0.42
N ASN A 42 6.49 4.83 0.22
CA ASN A 42 6.96 6.17 0.47
C ASN A 42 7.35 6.83 -0.85
N TYR A 43 6.69 7.93 -1.21
CA TYR A 43 6.89 8.54 -2.53
C TYR A 43 8.26 9.19 -2.73
N PHE A 44 8.92 9.62 -1.65
CA PHE A 44 10.26 10.21 -1.75
C PHE A 44 11.33 9.13 -1.86
N THR A 45 11.40 8.22 -0.89
CA THR A 45 12.46 7.20 -0.83
C THR A 45 12.20 6.01 -1.75
N LYS A 46 10.97 5.85 -2.25
CA LYS A 46 10.47 4.64 -2.93
C LYS A 46 10.53 3.38 -2.07
N TRP A 47 10.71 3.54 -0.76
CA TRP A 47 10.67 2.44 0.19
C TRP A 47 9.23 1.90 0.33
N THR A 48 9.09 0.58 0.38
CA THR A 48 7.78 -0.09 0.39
C THR A 48 7.67 -1.02 1.59
N GLU A 49 6.54 -0.95 2.27
CA GLU A 49 6.09 -1.93 3.26
C GLU A 49 4.89 -2.70 2.75
N ALA A 50 4.71 -3.92 3.25
CA ALA A 50 3.58 -4.77 2.92
C ALA A 50 3.13 -5.60 4.12
N VAL A 51 1.82 -5.75 4.28
CA VAL A 51 1.19 -6.59 5.31
C VAL A 51 0.16 -7.52 4.68
N ALA A 52 0.12 -8.78 5.15
CA ALA A 52 -0.89 -9.75 4.74
C ALA A 52 -2.14 -9.61 5.63
N LEU A 53 -3.31 -9.46 5.02
CA LEU A 53 -4.59 -9.25 5.71
C LEU A 53 -5.59 -10.36 5.38
N LYS A 54 -6.38 -10.75 6.39
CA LYS A 54 -7.49 -11.69 6.22
C LYS A 54 -8.70 -11.04 5.58
N GLU A 55 -8.94 -9.77 5.93
CA GLU A 55 -10.03 -8.94 5.43
C GLU A 55 -9.50 -7.54 5.10
N ALA A 56 -10.01 -6.93 4.04
CA ALA A 56 -9.67 -5.56 3.64
C ALA A 56 -10.71 -4.59 4.22
N ASN A 57 -10.51 -4.17 5.47
CA ASN A 57 -11.41 -3.25 6.17
C ASN A 57 -10.64 -2.03 6.72
N GLU A 58 -11.39 -1.01 7.12
CA GLU A 58 -10.86 0.27 7.61
C GLU A 58 -9.90 0.09 8.79
N SER A 59 -10.27 -0.71 9.79
CA SER A 59 -9.41 -0.97 10.97
C SER A 59 -8.06 -1.54 10.56
N SER A 60 -8.04 -2.56 9.70
CA SER A 60 -6.78 -3.16 9.26
C SER A 60 -5.90 -2.23 8.43
N ILE A 61 -6.49 -1.26 7.71
CA ILE A 61 -5.75 -0.24 6.97
C ILE A 61 -5.17 0.80 7.95
N LEU A 62 -5.96 1.24 8.94
CA LEU A 62 -5.52 2.20 9.96
C LEU A 62 -4.40 1.61 10.83
N ASP A 63 -4.57 0.39 11.32
CA ASP A 63 -3.57 -0.31 12.13
C ASP A 63 -2.22 -0.40 11.40
N PHE A 64 -2.26 -0.70 10.09
CA PHE A 64 -1.06 -0.73 9.26
C PHE A 64 -0.48 0.66 9.05
N TYR A 65 -1.31 1.65 8.70
CA TYR A 65 -0.86 3.02 8.46
C TYR A 65 -0.20 3.63 9.70
N GLU A 66 -0.79 3.46 10.88
CA GLU A 66 -0.21 3.94 12.14
C GLU A 66 1.18 3.33 12.38
N GLY A 67 1.37 2.05 12.07
CA GLY A 67 2.65 1.35 12.23
C GLY A 67 3.77 1.83 11.31
N ILE A 68 3.46 2.46 10.17
CA ILE A 68 4.47 2.90 9.18
C ILE A 68 4.76 4.41 9.22
N VAL A 69 3.91 5.20 9.90
CA VAL A 69 4.07 6.66 10.03
C VAL A 69 4.54 7.11 11.42
N THR A 70 4.59 6.19 12.40
CA THR A 70 5.17 6.42 13.73
C THR A 70 6.67 6.11 13.76
#